data_AF-A0A7V0XVA6-F1
#
_entry.id   AF-A0A7V0XVA6-F1
#
_cell.length_a   1.000
_cell.length_b   1.000
_cell.length_c   1.000
_cell.angle_alpha   90.00
_cell.angle_beta   90.00
_cell.angle_gamma   90.00
#
_symmetry.space_group_name_H-M   'P 1'
#
loop_
_entity.id
_entity.type
_entity.pdbx_description
1 polymer ?
#
loop_
_entity_poly.entity_id
_entity_poly.type
_entity_poly.pdbx_seq_one_letter_code
_entity_poly.pdbx_strand_id
1 'polypeptide(L)'
;MQTIRLRIEKYAPPGNGLGFYQGKAVFVPLAAVGDELLVKIEKEKKSYVIGSLEEIMRSGPERRAADCPHYAECGGCDFLHFSDSEQLRLKKLMFSELLARAGCDQEVVAGIELAASPRKVA
;
A
#
# COMPACT_ATOMS: atom_id res chain seq x y z
N MET A 1 7.45 -16.04 -17.00
CA MET A 1 7.37 -15.21 -15.78
C MET A 1 7.05 -16.11 -14.60
N GLN A 2 7.64 -15.85 -13.44
CA GLN A 2 7.45 -16.64 -12.24
C GLN A 2 6.38 -15.99 -11.35
N THR A 3 5.47 -16.79 -10.81
CA THR A 3 4.46 -16.36 -9.83
C THR A 3 4.77 -16.99 -8.48
N ILE A 4 4.66 -16.20 -7.41
CA ILE A 4 4.92 -16.62 -6.02
C ILE A 4 3.70 -16.36 -5.15
N ARG A 5 3.52 -17.19 -4.12
CA ARG A 5 2.58 -16.89 -3.03
C ARG A 5 3.26 -15.97 -2.03
N LEU A 6 2.64 -14.83 -1.75
CA LEU A 6 3.19 -13.82 -0.85
C LEU A 6 2.11 -13.35 0.12
N ARG A 7 2.47 -13.29 1.41
CA ARG A 7 1.69 -12.59 2.42
C ARG A 7 2.22 -11.18 2.59
N ILE A 8 1.32 -10.20 2.63
CA ILE A 8 1.69 -8.80 2.83
C ILE A 8 1.71 -8.49 4.32
N GLU A 9 2.86 -8.03 4.81
CA GLU A 9 3.09 -7.80 6.24
C GLU A 9 3.10 -6.33 6.59
N LYS A 10 3.62 -5.48 5.69
CA LYS A 10 3.82 -4.05 5.92
C LYS A 10 3.48 -3.25 4.67
N TYR A 11 3.55 -1.94 4.82
CA TYR A 11 3.53 -1.01 3.69
C TYR A 11 4.91 -0.42 3.46
N ALA A 12 5.17 -0.07 2.22
CA ALA A 12 6.27 0.77 1.81
C ALA A 12 5.73 2.01 1.09
N PRO A 13 6.29 3.21 1.32
CA PRO A 13 5.86 4.40 0.60
C PRO A 13 5.88 4.21 -0.93
N PRO A 14 4.90 4.75 -1.66
CA PRO A 14 3.79 5.59 -1.19
C PRO A 14 2.55 4.82 -0.69
N GLY A 15 2.61 3.50 -0.54
CA GLY A 15 1.43 2.66 -0.22
C GLY A 15 1.49 1.23 -0.74
N ASN A 16 2.64 0.80 -1.24
CA ASN A 16 2.83 -0.54 -1.77
C ASN A 16 2.83 -1.56 -0.64
N GLY A 17 2.21 -2.72 -0.87
CA GLY A 17 2.36 -3.85 0.03
C GLY A 17 3.80 -4.35 0.01
N LEU A 18 4.31 -4.68 1.19
CA LEU A 18 5.62 -5.24 1.41
C LEU A 18 5.48 -6.61 2.06
N GLY A 19 6.00 -7.63 1.36
CA GLY A 19 6.20 -8.97 1.90
C GLY A 19 7.64 -9.41 1.75
N PHE A 20 7.96 -10.59 2.26
CA PHE A 20 9.29 -11.18 2.13
C PHE A 20 9.20 -12.55 1.44
N TYR A 21 10.07 -12.77 0.47
CA TYR A 21 10.21 -14.05 -0.22
C TYR A 21 11.69 -14.39 -0.39
N GLN A 22 12.11 -15.56 0.08
CA GLN A 22 13.50 -16.02 0.03
C GLN A 22 14.51 -14.98 0.58
N GLY A 23 14.15 -14.29 1.66
CA GLY A 23 14.99 -13.27 2.29
C GLY A 23 15.07 -11.94 1.53
N LYS A 24 14.37 -11.78 0.40
CA LYS A 24 14.26 -10.52 -0.34
C LYS A 24 12.94 -9.83 -0.03
N ALA A 25 12.99 -8.50 0.05
CA ALA A 25 11.79 -7.68 0.16
C ALA A 25 11.07 -7.66 -1.20
N VAL A 26 9.77 -7.90 -1.20
CA VAL A 26 8.93 -7.91 -2.40
C VAL A 26 7.91 -6.77 -2.29
N PHE A 27 8.00 -5.82 -3.22
CA PHE A 27 7.10 -4.69 -3.33
C PHE A 27 5.98 -5.02 -4.31
N VAL A 28 4.74 -4.89 -3.86
CA VAL A 28 3.54 -5.20 -4.65
C VAL A 28 2.60 -4.01 -4.61
N PRO A 29 2.41 -3.29 -5.74
CA PRO A 29 1.39 -2.24 -5.84
C PRO A 29 -0.01 -2.81 -5.61
N LEU A 30 -0.92 -1.97 -5.11
CA LEU A 30 -2.34 -2.30 -4.88
C LEU A 30 -2.59 -3.43 -3.88
N ALA A 31 -1.60 -3.72 -3.02
CA ALA A 31 -1.62 -4.78 -2.03
C ALA A 31 -1.83 -4.21 -0.61
N ALA A 32 -2.70 -4.85 0.16
CA ALA A 32 -3.04 -4.45 1.52
C ALA A 32 -2.41 -5.38 2.57
N VAL A 33 -2.09 -4.84 3.75
CA VAL A 33 -1.57 -5.66 4.85
C VAL A 33 -2.59 -6.72 5.25
N GLY A 34 -2.09 -7.95 5.41
CA GLY A 34 -2.91 -9.12 5.69
C GLY A 34 -3.40 -9.87 4.45
N ASP A 35 -3.21 -9.33 3.24
CA ASP A 35 -3.50 -10.07 2.03
C ASP A 35 -2.60 -11.30 1.87
N GLU A 36 -3.17 -12.37 1.32
CA GLU A 36 -2.46 -13.51 0.75
C GLU A 36 -2.65 -13.47 -0.78
N LEU A 37 -1.57 -13.25 -1.51
CA LEU A 37 -1.58 -12.94 -2.94
C LEU A 37 -0.81 -13.96 -3.77
N LEU A 38 -1.24 -14.16 -5.02
CA LEU A 38 -0.35 -14.58 -6.10
C LEU A 38 0.26 -13.33 -6.72
N VAL A 39 1.59 -13.30 -6.69
CA VAL A 39 2.39 -12.17 -7.14
C VAL A 39 3.26 -12.61 -8.29
N LYS A 40 3.11 -11.95 -9.43
CA LYS A 40 3.94 -12.17 -10.60
C LYS A 40 5.20 -11.33 -10.49
N ILE A 41 6.37 -11.95 -10.59
CA ILE A 41 7.65 -11.25 -10.52
C ILE A 41 7.87 -10.49 -11.83
N GLU A 42 7.93 -9.16 -11.73
CA GLU A 42 8.18 -8.27 -12.88
C GLU A 42 9.67 -7.95 -12.99
N LYS A 43 10.32 -7.62 -11.87
CA LYS A 43 11.75 -7.30 -11.83
C LYS A 43 12.39 -7.83 -10.55
N GLU A 44 13.48 -8.56 -10.71
CA GLU A 44 14.32 -8.99 -9.60
C GLU A 44 15.60 -8.15 -9.55
N LYS A 45 15.90 -7.59 -8.38
CA LYS A 45 17.13 -6.86 -8.09
C LYS A 45 17.94 -7.63 -7.03
N LYS A 46 19.16 -7.15 -6.77
CA LYS A 46 20.07 -7.77 -5.80
C LYS A 46 19.47 -7.80 -4.38
N SER A 47 18.79 -6.72 -3.99
CA SER A 47 18.26 -6.53 -2.62
C SER A 47 16.73 -6.62 -2.51
N TYR A 48 15.99 -6.52 -3.62
CA TYR A 48 14.52 -6.53 -3.60
C TYR A 48 13.92 -7.03 -4.91
N VAL A 49 12.63 -7.30 -4.87
CA VAL A 49 11.81 -7.74 -6.00
C VAL A 49 10.65 -6.78 -6.17
N ILE A 50 10.30 -6.45 -7.41
CA ILE A 50 9.07 -5.76 -7.77
C ILE A 50 8.16 -6.81 -8.39
N GLY A 51 6.98 -6.97 -7.81
CA GLY A 51 5.93 -7.86 -8.30
C GLY A 51 4.64 -7.12 -8.61
N SER A 52 3.85 -7.67 -9.52
CA SER A 52 2.48 -7.25 -9.80
C SER A 52 1.50 -8.20 -9.12
N LEU A 53 0.39 -7.66 -8.62
CA LEU A 53 -0.70 -8.45 -8.05
C LEU A 53 -1.40 -9.18 -9.20
N GLU A 54 -1.36 -10.51 -9.17
CA GLU A 54 -2.00 -11.38 -10.17
C GLU A 54 -3.35 -11.90 -9.65
N GLU A 55 -3.39 -12.36 -8.40
CA GLU A 55 -4.62 -12.85 -7.76
C GLU A 55 -4.61 -12.56 -6.25
N ILE A 56 -5.78 -12.26 -5.69
CA ILE A 56 -5.98 -12.17 -4.24
C ILE A 56 -6.59 -13.49 -3.77
N MET A 57 -5.78 -14.36 -3.17
CA MET A 57 -6.27 -15.64 -2.62
C MET A 57 -7.08 -15.41 -1.35
N ARG A 58 -6.66 -14.43 -0.54
CA ARG A 58 -7.37 -14.00 0.66
C ARG A 58 -7.17 -12.51 0.89
N SER A 59 -8.26 -11.79 1.04
CA SER A 59 -8.23 -10.35 1.37
C SER A 59 -7.89 -10.14 2.85
N GLY A 60 -7.01 -9.18 3.11
CA GLY A 60 -6.73 -8.65 4.45
C GLY A 60 -7.87 -7.79 4.98
N PRO A 61 -7.89 -7.52 6.30
CA PRO A 61 -8.98 -6.79 6.94
C PRO A 61 -9.09 -5.33 6.50
N GLU A 62 -7.98 -4.72 6.09
CA GLU A 62 -7.96 -3.31 5.67
C GLU A 62 -8.32 -3.11 4.20
N ARG A 63 -8.55 -4.20 3.45
CA ARG A 63 -8.91 -4.14 2.04
C ARG A 63 -10.42 -3.91 1.88
N ARG A 64 -10.78 -3.00 0.99
CA ARG A 64 -12.15 -2.83 0.47
C ARG A 64 -12.19 -2.92 -1.06
N ALA A 65 -13.38 -3.08 -1.60
CA ALA A 65 -13.60 -2.90 -3.03
C ALA A 65 -13.37 -1.41 -3.39
N ALA A 66 -12.62 -1.18 -4.47
CA ALA A 66 -12.43 0.16 -5.00
C ALA A 66 -13.67 0.59 -5.79
N ASP A 67 -14.18 1.79 -5.52
CA ASP A 67 -15.41 2.31 -6.14
C ASP A 67 -15.21 2.76 -7.60
N CYS A 68 -13.98 2.70 -8.11
CA CYS A 68 -13.63 3.10 -9.47
C CYS A 68 -13.31 1.86 -10.33
N PRO A 69 -14.03 1.63 -11.45
CA PRO A 69 -13.78 0.46 -12.31
C PRO A 69 -12.41 0.50 -12.99
N HIS A 70 -11.80 1.67 -13.13
CA HIS A 70 -10.48 1.85 -13.76
C HIS A 70 -9.32 1.81 -12.76
N TYR A 71 -9.59 1.53 -11.48
CA TYR A 71 -8.63 1.70 -10.40
C TYR A 71 -7.32 0.94 -10.61
N ALA A 72 -7.39 -0.31 -11.06
CA ALA A 72 -6.22 -1.17 -11.22
C ALA A 72 -5.32 -0.77 -12.41
N GLU A 73 -5.84 -0.01 -13.38
CA GLU A 73 -5.17 0.25 -14.66
C GLU A 73 -4.80 1.71 -14.88
N CYS A 74 -5.63 2.64 -14.38
CA CYS A 74 -5.50 4.07 -14.66
C CYS A 74 -4.29 4.72 -13.95
N GLY A 75 -3.85 4.18 -12.81
CA GLY A 75 -2.73 4.72 -12.02
C GLY A 75 -3.00 6.08 -11.35
N GLY A 76 -4.23 6.60 -11.40
CA GLY A 76 -4.59 7.91 -10.83
C GLY A 76 -4.85 7.91 -9.32
N CYS A 77 -5.02 6.75 -8.69
CA CYS A 77 -5.29 6.64 -7.26
C CYS A 77 -4.44 5.53 -6.63
N ASP A 78 -3.83 5.82 -5.48
CA ASP A 78 -3.00 4.84 -4.78
C ASP A 78 -3.78 4.00 -3.75
N PHE A 79 -4.88 4.54 -3.21
CA PHE A 79 -5.45 4.05 -1.94
C PHE A 79 -6.90 3.54 -1.99
N LEU A 80 -7.57 3.47 -3.14
CA LEU A 80 -9.01 3.11 -3.16
C LEU A 80 -9.30 1.68 -2.69
N HIS A 81 -8.30 0.79 -2.69
CA HIS A 81 -8.43 -0.55 -2.13
C HIS A 81 -8.34 -0.59 -0.59
N PHE A 82 -8.07 0.53 0.08
CA PHE A 82 -8.02 0.61 1.54
C PHE A 82 -9.31 1.14 2.15
N SER A 83 -9.67 0.61 3.31
CA SER A 83 -10.67 1.18 4.21
C SER A 83 -10.38 2.67 4.48
N ASP A 84 -11.41 3.49 4.64
CA ASP A 84 -11.23 4.93 4.88
C ASP A 84 -10.35 5.17 6.12
N SER A 85 -10.52 4.37 7.18
CA SER A 85 -9.68 4.39 8.37
C SER A 85 -8.21 4.09 8.07
N GLU A 86 -7.93 3.10 7.23
CA GLU A 86 -6.55 2.75 6.88
C GLU A 86 -5.91 3.82 6.00
N GLN A 87 -6.66 4.43 5.08
CA GLN A 87 -6.16 5.56 4.30
C GLN A 87 -5.69 6.70 5.19
N LEU A 88 -6.50 7.07 6.19
CA LEU A 88 -6.16 8.13 7.14
C LEU A 88 -4.94 7.74 7.99
N ARG A 89 -4.89 6.49 8.46
CA ARG A 89 -3.76 5.96 9.23
C ARG A 89 -2.46 6.03 8.43
N LEU A 90 -2.47 5.57 7.18
CA LEU A 90 -1.29 5.54 6.31
C LEU A 90 -0.83 6.96 5.94
N LYS A 91 -1.75 7.85 5.59
CA LYS A 91 -1.41 9.26 5.30
C LYS A 91 -0.73 9.92 6.52
N LYS A 92 -1.28 9.70 7.72
CA LYS A 92 -0.69 10.21 8.96
C LYS A 92 0.69 9.63 9.21
N LEU A 93 0.83 8.31 9.11
CA LEU A 93 2.09 7.60 9.35
C LEU A 93 3.19 8.09 8.41
N MET A 94 2.93 8.07 7.09
CA MET A 94 3.91 8.49 6.09
C MET A 94 4.32 9.95 6.27
N PHE A 95 3.37 10.84 6.53
CA PHE A 95 3.67 12.25 6.75
C PHE A 95 4.49 12.47 8.02
N SER A 96 4.16 11.78 9.12
CA SER A 96 4.91 11.81 10.37
C SER A 96 6.36 11.32 10.17
N GLU A 97 6.54 10.20 9.47
CA GLU A 97 7.87 9.66 9.15
C GLU A 97 8.71 10.62 8.30
N LEU A 98 8.09 11.30 7.33
CA LEU A 98 8.77 12.31 6.50
C LEU A 98 9.23 13.50 7.34
N LEU A 99 8.37 14.03 8.22
CA LEU A 99 8.72 15.12 9.12
C LEU A 99 9.84 14.72 10.09
N ALA A 100 9.81 13.49 10.61
CA ALA A 100 10.80 13.00 11.57
C ALA A 100 12.18 12.92 10.92
N ARG A 101 12.24 12.43 9.68
CA ARG A 101 13.48 12.39 8.88
C ARG A 101 13.99 13.78 8.52
N ALA A 102 13.11 14.76 8.37
CA ALA A 102 13.47 16.14 8.12
C ALA A 102 13.88 16.91 9.39
N GLY A 103 13.74 16.30 10.58
CA GLY A 103 13.99 16.97 11.87
C GLY A 103 12.92 17.99 12.25
N CYS A 104 11.73 17.90 11.66
CA CYS A 104 10.61 18.79 11.96
C CYS A 104 9.79 18.30 13.15
N ASP A 105 9.12 19.23 13.82
CA ASP A 105 8.23 18.93 14.93
C ASP A 105 7.02 18.10 14.46
N GLN A 106 6.71 17.05 15.21
CA GLN A 106 5.61 16.13 14.94
C GLN A 106 4.27 16.69 15.43
N GLU A 107 4.27 17.69 16.32
CA GLU A 107 3.03 18.32 16.78
C GLU A 107 2.22 18.94 15.64
N VAL A 108 2.90 19.36 14.56
CA VAL A 108 2.26 19.86 13.33
C VAL A 108 1.29 18.86 12.73
N VAL A 109 1.54 17.54 12.88
CA VAL A 109 0.65 16.48 12.37
C VAL A 109 -0.72 16.51 13.06
N ALA A 110 -0.79 16.90 14.33
CA ALA A 110 -2.04 16.91 15.09
C ALA A 110 -3.02 17.99 14.61
N GLY A 111 -2.52 19.07 14.00
CA GLY A 111 -3.32 20.17 13.47
C GLY A 111 -3.83 19.98 12.05
N ILE A 112 -3.52 18.87 11.38
CA ILE A 112 -3.87 18.66 9.97
C ILE A 112 -5.14 17.81 9.85
N GLU A 113 -6.15 18.35 9.17
CA GLU A 113 -7.33 17.60 8.77
C GLU A 113 -6.95 16.61 7.65
N LEU A 114 -7.05 15.31 7.94
CA LEU A 114 -6.84 14.25 6.96
C LEU A 114 -8.17 13.86 6.31
N ALA A 115 -8.16 13.68 4.99
CA ALA A 115 -9.30 13.20 4.24
C ALA A 115 -8.99 11.86 3.56
N ALA A 116 -9.94 10.92 3.58
CA ALA A 116 -9.90 9.73 2.74
C ALA A 116 -10.19 10.11 1.28
N SER A 117 -9.70 9.28 0.36
CA SER A 117 -9.89 9.42 -1.08
C SER A 117 -10.93 8.38 -1.57
N PRO A 118 -11.89 8.77 -2.42
CA PRO A 118 -12.21 10.15 -2.80
C PRO A 118 -12.80 10.93 -1.61
N ARG A 119 -12.53 12.25 -1.53
CA ARG A 119 -13.16 13.09 -0.52
C ARG A 119 -14.66 13.13 -0.83
N LYS A 120 -15.47 12.60 0.07
CA LYS A 120 -16.93 12.72 -0.02
C LYS A 120 -17.27 14.18 0.23
N VAL A 121 -17.50 14.95 -0.82
CA VAL A 121 -18.05 16.30 -0.72
C VAL A 121 -19.57 16.12 -0.66
N ALA A 122 -20.17 16.58 0.43
CA ALA A 122 -21.62 16.67 0.58
C ALA A 122 -22.19 17.80 -0.27
#